data_AF-A0A089QF25-F1
#
_entry.id   AF-A0A089QF25-F1
#
_cell.length_a   1.000
_cell.length_b   1.000
_cell.length_c   1.000
_cell.angle_alpha   90.00
_cell.angle_beta   90.00
_cell.angle_gamma   90.00
#
_symmetry.space_group_name_H-M   'P 1'
#
loop_
_entity.id
_entity.type
_entity.pdbx_description
1 polymer ?
#
loop_
_entity_poly.entity_id
_entity_poly.type
_entity_poly.pdbx_seq_one_letter_code
_entity_poly.pdbx_strand_id
1 'polypeptide(L)'
;MVVALARMIVNETHRHPALGEAFYAMAPGRTLQKLTGYLAEARTRGEFTGDDPARAAEIFTGSIMGKFVPLMLFTPHTFAIDPDQIKDHVAEAVSVFAKTYVAKDR
;
A
#
# COMPACT_ATOMS: atom_id res chain seq x y z
N MET A 1 -9.28 13.21 -3.38
CA MET A 1 -9.48 13.80 -2.02
C MET A 1 -8.39 13.39 -1.04
N VAL A 2 -8.10 12.10 -0.85
CA VAL A 2 -7.11 11.61 0.14
C VAL A 2 -5.72 12.25 0.00
N VAL A 3 -5.20 12.41 -1.23
CA VAL A 3 -3.86 13.00 -1.45
C VAL A 3 -3.81 14.51 -1.19
N ALA A 4 -4.91 15.24 -1.40
CA ALA A 4 -4.97 16.67 -1.07
C ALA A 4 -4.99 16.87 0.44
N LEU A 5 -5.74 16.03 1.18
CA LEU A 5 -5.72 16.02 2.63
C LEU A 5 -4.34 15.65 3.19
N ALA A 6 -3.69 14.62 2.63
CA ALA A 6 -2.35 14.23 3.02
C ALA A 6 -1.34 15.40 2.89
N ARG A 7 -1.41 16.18 1.81
CA ARG A 7 -0.56 17.37 1.62
C ARG A 7 -0.76 18.42 2.72
N MET A 8 -2.01 18.73 3.05
CA MET A 8 -2.31 19.69 4.13
C MET A 8 -1.77 19.19 5.48
N ILE A 9 -1.97 17.91 5.78
CA ILE A 9 -1.49 17.31 7.03
C ILE A 9 0.03 17.31 7.10
N VAL A 10 0.72 16.91 6.03
CA VAL A 10 2.19 16.86 5.96
C VAL A 10 2.82 18.23 6.27
N ASN A 11 2.21 19.33 5.82
CA ASN A 11 2.72 20.66 6.14
C ASN A 11 2.59 21.02 7.63
N GLU A 12 1.59 20.46 8.32
CA GLU A 12 1.31 20.77 9.72
C GLU A 12 1.95 19.78 10.70
N THR A 13 2.44 18.61 10.27
CA THR A 13 2.94 17.56 11.17
C THR A 13 4.11 18.01 12.04
N HIS A 14 4.97 18.90 11.54
CA HIS A 14 6.07 19.46 12.35
C HIS A 14 5.56 20.28 13.55
N ARG A 15 4.42 20.96 13.40
CA ARG A 15 3.81 21.80 14.46
C ARG A 15 2.81 20.99 15.30
N HIS A 16 2.17 20.01 14.68
CA HIS A 16 1.10 19.19 15.25
C HIS A 16 1.31 17.70 14.91
N PRO A 17 2.28 17.01 15.54
CA PRO A 17 2.63 15.62 15.21
C PRO A 17 1.45 14.64 15.29
N ALA A 18 0.56 14.86 16.25
CA ALA A 18 -0.65 14.06 16.46
C ALA A 18 -1.56 13.99 15.21
N LEU A 19 -1.54 15.01 14.34
CA LEU A 19 -2.31 14.96 13.08
C LEU A 19 -1.74 13.91 12.11
N GLY A 20 -0.42 13.80 12.02
CA GLY A 20 0.26 12.81 11.20
C GLY A 20 -0.01 11.40 11.72
N GLU A 21 0.10 11.20 13.03
CA GLU A 21 -0.18 9.92 13.70
C GLU A 21 -1.63 9.47 13.49
N ALA A 22 -2.59 10.37 13.72
CA ALA A 22 -4.00 10.09 13.52
C ALA A 22 -4.31 9.74 12.05
N PHE A 23 -3.77 10.52 11.11
CA PHE A 23 -3.95 10.26 9.68
C PHE A 23 -3.36 8.91 9.26
N TYR A 24 -2.15 8.61 9.73
CA TYR A 24 -1.50 7.32 9.48
C TYR A 24 -2.34 6.16 10.04
N ALA A 25 -2.76 6.25 11.31
CA ALA A 25 -3.54 5.21 11.97
C ALA A 25 -4.89 4.94 11.28
N MET A 26 -5.57 5.99 10.80
CA MET A 26 -6.88 5.84 10.17
C MET A 26 -6.82 5.27 8.75
N ALA A 27 -5.78 5.61 7.98
CA ALA A 27 -5.72 5.29 6.56
C ALA A 27 -4.57 4.32 6.20
N PRO A 28 -3.31 4.73 5.97
CA PRO A 28 -2.23 3.81 5.59
C PRO A 28 -2.02 2.65 6.58
N GLY A 29 -1.97 2.96 7.88
CA GLY A 29 -1.71 1.98 8.94
C GLY A 29 -2.81 0.93 9.06
N ARG A 30 -4.08 1.32 8.93
CA ARG A 30 -5.21 0.38 8.97
C ARG A 30 -5.19 -0.59 7.80
N THR A 31 -4.84 -0.13 6.60
CA THR A 31 -4.72 -1.01 5.41
C THR A 31 -3.59 -2.02 5.60
N LEU A 32 -2.43 -1.56 6.09
CA LEU A 32 -1.28 -2.44 6.37
C LEU A 32 -1.62 -3.51 7.41
N GLN A 33 -2.29 -3.13 8.51
CA GLN A 33 -2.72 -4.05 9.56
C GLN A 33 -3.68 -5.13 9.02
N LYS A 34 -4.68 -4.72 8.22
CA LYS A 34 -5.63 -5.68 7.63
C LYS A 34 -4.94 -6.68 6.71
N LEU A 35 -4.04 -6.21 5.85
CA LEU A 35 -3.31 -7.09 4.94
C LEU A 35 -2.37 -8.03 5.71
N THR A 36 -1.70 -7.52 6.74
CA THR A 36 -0.86 -8.35 7.63
C THR A 36 -1.66 -9.48 8.25
N GLY A 37 -2.86 -9.18 8.79
CA GLY A 37 -3.76 -10.19 9.35
C GLY A 37 -4.21 -11.21 8.29
N TYR A 38 -4.59 -10.75 7.10
CA TYR A 38 -4.96 -11.63 5.99
C TYR A 38 -3.83 -12.57 5.58
N LEU A 39 -2.59 -12.08 5.47
CA LEU A 39 -1.43 -12.91 5.13
C LEU A 39 -1.06 -13.88 6.26
N ALA A 40 -1.24 -13.48 7.52
CA ALA A 40 -1.06 -14.38 8.66
C ALA A 40 -2.05 -15.55 8.62
N GLU A 41 -3.33 -15.28 8.36
CA GLU A 41 -4.36 -16.32 8.17
C GLU A 41 -4.10 -17.19 6.93
N ALA A 42 -3.67 -16.59 5.82
CA ALA A 42 -3.28 -17.34 4.62
C ALA A 42 -2.09 -18.27 4.90
N ARG A 43 -1.16 -17.87 5.76
CA ARG A 43 -0.05 -18.71 6.22
C ARG A 43 -0.54 -19.93 6.99
N THR A 44 -1.54 -19.78 7.87
CA THR A 44 -2.10 -20.93 8.61
C THR A 44 -2.80 -21.93 7.70
N ARG A 45 -3.28 -21.47 6.53
CA ARG A 45 -3.87 -22.33 5.49
C ARG A 45 -2.83 -22.91 4.51
N GLY A 46 -1.56 -22.50 4.61
CA GLY A 46 -0.50 -22.90 3.68
C GLY A 46 -0.56 -22.22 2.31
N GLU A 47 -1.39 -21.18 2.15
CA GLU A 47 -1.55 -20.44 0.89
C GLU A 47 -0.47 -19.37 0.72
N PHE A 48 0.04 -18.84 1.82
CA PHE A 48 1.15 -17.87 1.87
C PHE A 48 2.42 -18.53 2.41
N THR A 49 3.53 -18.37 1.69
CA THR A 49 4.81 -19.05 1.97
C THR A 49 5.87 -18.15 2.60
N GLY A 50 5.59 -16.87 2.83
CA GLY A 50 6.55 -15.94 3.44
C GLY A 50 6.75 -16.15 4.95
N ASP A 51 7.96 -15.83 5.42
CA ASP A 51 8.33 -15.99 6.84
C ASP A 51 7.73 -14.91 7.75
N ASP A 52 7.52 -13.71 7.22
CA ASP A 52 7.01 -12.56 7.95
C ASP A 52 5.85 -11.90 7.16
N PRO A 53 4.59 -12.16 7.56
CA PRO A 53 3.41 -11.54 6.95
C PRO A 53 3.42 -10.01 6.97
N ALA A 54 3.97 -9.39 8.03
CA ALA A 54 4.01 -7.93 8.15
C ALA A 54 4.98 -7.35 7.12
N ARG A 55 6.18 -7.93 7.00
CA ARG A 55 7.16 -7.55 5.97
C ARG A 55 6.60 -7.70 4.57
N ALA A 56 5.92 -8.81 4.28
CA ALA A 56 5.31 -9.04 2.98
C ALA A 56 4.21 -8.00 2.66
N ALA A 57 3.40 -7.63 3.66
CA ALA A 57 2.38 -6.59 3.52
C ALA A 57 2.99 -5.21 3.25
N GLU A 58 4.09 -4.85 3.92
CA GLU A 58 4.84 -3.61 3.67
C GLU A 58 5.36 -3.54 2.23
N ILE A 59 6.01 -4.62 1.77
CA ILE A 59 6.52 -4.72 0.40
C ILE A 59 5.38 -4.57 -0.61
N PHE A 60 4.30 -5.32 -0.44
CA PHE A 60 3.16 -5.30 -1.37
C PHE A 60 2.49 -3.92 -1.45
N THR A 61 2.16 -3.33 -0.31
CA THR A 61 1.52 -2.01 -0.27
C THR A 61 2.43 -0.91 -0.83
N GLY A 62 3.74 -1.00 -0.58
CA GLY A 62 4.75 -0.15 -1.20
C GLY A 62 4.77 -0.28 -2.73
N SER A 63 4.78 -1.50 -3.26
CA SER A 63 4.74 -1.74 -4.72
C SER A 63 3.47 -1.20 -5.38
N ILE A 64 2.31 -1.33 -4.74
CA ILE A 64 1.04 -0.80 -5.26
C ILE A 64 1.07 0.74 -5.29
N MET A 65 1.51 1.37 -4.20
CA MET A 65 1.43 2.84 -4.06
C MET A 65 2.58 3.59 -4.75
N GLY A 66 3.75 2.97 -4.88
CA GLY A 66 5.02 3.63 -5.25
C GLY A 66 5.01 4.34 -6.60
N LYS A 67 4.17 3.91 -7.55
CA LYS A 67 4.04 4.57 -8.86
C LYS A 67 3.17 5.83 -8.79
N PHE A 68 1.97 5.72 -8.25
CA PHE A 68 0.95 6.76 -8.39
C PHE A 68 0.95 7.79 -7.27
N VAL A 69 1.23 7.39 -6.03
CA VAL A 69 1.16 8.31 -4.88
C VAL A 69 2.14 9.49 -5.03
N PRO A 70 3.42 9.30 -5.43
CA PRO A 70 4.32 10.42 -5.69
C PRO A 70 3.80 11.37 -6.79
N LEU A 71 3.28 10.83 -7.89
CA LEU A 71 2.74 11.64 -8.99
C LEU A 71 1.54 12.48 -8.54
N MET A 72 0.64 11.89 -7.74
CA MET A 72 -0.52 12.60 -7.18
C MET A 72 -0.13 13.66 -6.14
N LEU A 73 0.98 13.48 -5.44
CA LEU A 73 1.48 14.41 -4.43
C LEU A 73 2.17 15.61 -5.09
N PHE A 74 3.10 15.37 -6.00
CA PHE A 74 4.03 16.38 -6.49
C PHE A 74 3.63 16.99 -7.83
N THR A 75 2.94 16.25 -8.68
CA THR A 75 2.63 16.69 -10.05
C THR A 75 1.14 16.51 -10.41
N PRO A 76 0.19 16.93 -9.55
CA PRO A 76 -1.24 16.67 -9.75
C PRO A 76 -1.84 17.39 -10.97
N HIS A 77 -1.15 18.40 -11.51
CA HIS A 77 -1.61 19.20 -12.66
C HIS A 77 -1.15 18.64 -14.01
N THR A 78 -0.15 17.76 -14.00
CA THR A 78 0.45 17.20 -15.23
C THR A 78 0.15 15.72 -15.40
N PHE A 79 -0.46 15.08 -14.39
CA PHE A 79 -0.76 13.66 -14.41
C PHE A 79 -2.27 13.43 -14.26
N ALA A 80 -2.89 12.97 -15.35
CA ALA A 80 -4.22 12.37 -15.31
C ALA A 80 -4.06 10.87 -15.09
N ILE A 81 -4.67 10.36 -14.02
CA ILE A 81 -4.71 8.91 -13.77
C ILE A 81 -5.64 8.29 -14.80
N ASP A 82 -5.08 7.50 -15.69
CA ASP A 82 -5.85 6.58 -16.51
C ASP A 82 -6.20 5.33 -15.67
N PRO A 83 -7.49 4.99 -15.50
CA PRO A 83 -7.91 3.77 -14.81
C PRO A 83 -7.25 2.49 -15.35
N ASP A 84 -6.94 2.42 -16.64
CA ASP A 84 -6.31 1.23 -17.23
C ASP A 84 -4.83 1.13 -16.82
N GLN A 85 -4.13 2.25 -16.70
CA GLN A 85 -2.77 2.27 -16.14
C GLN A 85 -2.73 1.80 -14.68
N ILE A 86 -3.76 2.11 -13.88
CA ILE A 86 -3.88 1.57 -12.52
C ILE A 86 -4.04 0.05 -12.58
N LYS A 87 -4.96 -0.45 -13.41
CA LYS A 87 -5.21 -1.89 -13.52
C LYS A 87 -3.93 -2.64 -13.91
N ASP A 88 -3.21 -2.14 -14.90
CA ASP A 88 -1.96 -2.75 -15.37
C ASP A 88 -0.89 -2.79 -14.27
N HIS A 89 -0.72 -1.66 -13.55
CA HIS A 89 0.24 -1.58 -12.45
C HIS A 89 -0.11 -2.52 -11.29
N VAL A 90 -1.39 -2.58 -10.92
CA VAL A 90 -1.88 -3.47 -9.86
C VAL A 90 -1.72 -4.93 -10.27
N ALA A 91 -2.06 -5.29 -11.52
CA ALA A 91 -1.89 -6.64 -12.03
C ALA A 91 -0.43 -7.10 -11.98
N GLU A 92 0.51 -6.24 -12.38
CA GLU A 92 1.94 -6.57 -12.32
C GLU A 92 2.43 -6.70 -10.88
N ALA A 93 2.05 -5.77 -9.98
CA ALA A 93 2.42 -5.86 -8.57
C ALA A 93 1.88 -7.14 -7.90
N VAL A 94 0.65 -7.55 -8.22
CA VAL A 94 0.06 -8.81 -7.76
C VAL A 94 0.81 -10.00 -8.33
N SER A 95 1.14 -9.99 -9.63
CA SER A 95 1.92 -11.04 -10.29
C SER A 95 3.28 -11.24 -9.63
N VAL A 96 4.03 -10.16 -9.38
CA VAL A 96 5.34 -10.20 -8.70
C VAL A 96 5.21 -10.72 -7.28
N PHE A 97 4.21 -10.25 -6.53
CA PHE A 97 3.95 -10.72 -5.18
C PHE A 97 3.62 -12.22 -5.15
N ALA A 98 2.71 -12.67 -6.02
CA ALA A 98 2.27 -14.05 -6.08
C ALA A 98 3.41 -15.02 -6.43
N LYS A 99 4.27 -14.65 -7.38
CA LYS A 99 5.46 -15.45 -7.74
C LYS A 99 6.40 -15.72 -6.56
N THR A 100 6.42 -14.83 -5.57
CA THR A 100 7.34 -14.88 -4.43
C THR A 100 6.67 -15.52 -3.20
N TYR A 101 5.41 -15.16 -2.94
CA TYR A 101 4.77 -15.39 -1.64
C TYR A 101 3.56 -16.32 -1.66
N VAL A 102 3.04 -16.68 -2.83
CA VAL A 102 1.89 -17.59 -2.94
C VAL A 102 2.41 -19.01 -3.17
N ALA A 103 1.80 -19.96 -2.47
CA ALA A 103 2.09 -21.38 -2.67
C ALA A 103 1.83 -21.76 -4.14
N LYS A 104 2.79 -22.45 -4.75
CA LYS A 104 2.58 -23.06 -6.07
C LYS A 104 1.78 -24.34 -5.84
N ASP A 105 0.67 -24.50 -6.57
CA ASP A 105 -0.06 -25.76 -6.61
C ASP A 105 0.94 -26.90 -6.84
N ARG A 106 0.84 -27.91 -5.99
CA ARG A 106 1.73 -29.07 -5.99
C ARG A 106 1.20 -30.17 -6.91
#